data_AF-A0A512HD15-F1
#
_entry.id   AF-A0A512HD15-F1
#
_cell.length_a   1.000
_cell.length_b   1.000
_cell.length_c   1.000
_cell.angle_alpha   90.00
_cell.angle_beta   90.00
_cell.angle_gamma   90.00
#
_symmetry.space_group_name_H-M   'P 1'
#
loop_
_entity.id
_entity.type
_entity.pdbx_description
1 polymer ?
#
loop_
_entity_poly.entity_id
_entity_poly.type
_entity_poly.pdbx_seq_one_letter_code
_entity_poly.pdbx_strand_id
1 'polypeptide(L)'
;MQRPQSRPTSPHLTIWRWQVWAISSITHRITGIGLYIVGIGMFTWYLMAAAMGPNSYATFVSFAGGWLGQLILVGLTWSLFQHMSSGIRHFFMDVGKGYGRTASSRSAAATFICSLAITAVFWSYIWIR
;
A
#
# COMPACT_ATOMS: atom_id res chain seq x y z
N MET A 1 40.99 -3.38 24.67
CA MET A 1 40.05 -4.44 24.27
C MET A 1 40.04 -4.51 22.75
N GLN A 2 40.54 -5.59 22.14
CA GLN A 2 40.45 -5.80 20.69
C GLN A 2 38.97 -5.94 20.31
N ARG A 3 38.50 -5.20 19.29
CA ARG A 3 37.13 -5.35 18.76
C ARG A 3 36.97 -6.79 18.27
N PRO A 4 35.91 -7.52 18.67
CA PRO A 4 35.70 -8.89 18.21
C PRO A 4 35.63 -8.90 16.68
N GLN A 5 36.34 -9.87 16.08
CA GLN A 5 36.44 -10.02 14.63
C GLN A 5 35.04 -10.17 14.03
N SER A 6 34.64 -9.23 13.15
CA SER A 6 33.29 -9.22 12.55
C SER A 6 33.11 -10.43 11.65
N ARG A 7 32.35 -11.42 12.13
CA ARG A 7 31.98 -12.60 11.34
C ARG A 7 31.05 -12.17 10.19
N PRO A 8 31.20 -12.76 8.99
CA PRO A 8 30.31 -12.45 7.87
C PRO A 8 28.90 -12.96 8.16
N THR A 9 27.89 -12.20 7.74
CA THR A 9 26.48 -12.62 7.78
C THR A 9 26.18 -13.51 6.58
N SER A 10 25.46 -14.62 6.80
CA SER A 10 25.00 -15.46 5.70
C SER A 10 24.11 -14.65 4.74
N PRO A 11 24.20 -14.87 3.42
CA PRO A 11 23.25 -14.30 2.47
C PRO A 11 21.81 -14.70 2.83
N HIS A 12 20.86 -13.81 2.57
CA HIS A 12 19.49 -13.96 3.03
C HIS A 12 18.51 -13.50 1.94
N LEU A 13 18.27 -12.20 1.79
CA LEU A 13 17.29 -11.67 0.82
C LEU A 13 17.57 -12.04 -0.64
N THR A 14 18.85 -12.11 -1.01
CA THR A 14 19.28 -12.36 -2.40
C THR A 14 19.21 -13.83 -2.80
N ILE A 15 19.25 -14.75 -1.83
CA ILE A 15 19.22 -16.20 -2.09
C ILE A 15 17.88 -16.84 -1.67
N TRP A 16 17.05 -16.11 -0.92
CA TRP A 16 15.81 -16.65 -0.39
C TRP A 16 14.75 -16.79 -1.49
N ARG A 17 14.07 -17.93 -1.53
CA ARG A 17 12.99 -18.19 -2.49
C ARG A 17 11.73 -17.46 -2.08
N TRP A 18 11.45 -16.34 -2.73
CA TRP A 18 10.27 -15.52 -2.46
C TRP A 18 8.94 -16.28 -2.58
N GLN A 19 8.08 -16.13 -1.57
CA GLN A 19 6.75 -16.73 -1.49
C GLN A 19 5.68 -15.63 -1.41
N VAL A 20 4.47 -15.91 -1.87
CA VAL A 20 3.38 -14.92 -1.94
C VAL A 20 3.04 -14.28 -0.59
N TRP A 21 3.12 -15.04 0.51
CA TRP A 21 2.89 -14.50 1.86
C TRP A 21 4.00 -13.55 2.34
N ALA A 22 5.25 -13.77 1.92
CA ALA A 22 6.35 -12.86 2.22
C ALA A 22 6.25 -11.58 1.38
N ILE A 23 5.88 -11.72 0.09
CA ILE A 23 5.60 -10.58 -0.79
C ILE A 23 4.45 -9.74 -0.22
N SER A 24 3.34 -10.36 0.18
CA SER A 24 2.22 -9.69 0.82
C SER A 24 2.64 -8.89 2.06
N SER A 25 3.52 -9.45 2.91
CA SER A 25 4.05 -8.78 4.11
C SER A 25 4.89 -7.54 3.78
N ILE A 26 5.84 -7.64 2.85
CA ILE A 26 6.64 -6.47 2.47
C ILE A 26 5.79 -5.42 1.75
N THR A 27 4.83 -5.84 0.91
CA THR A 27 3.87 -4.92 0.29
C THR A 27 3.00 -4.22 1.34
N HIS A 28 2.53 -4.89 2.39
CA HIS A 28 1.79 -4.25 3.49
C HIS A 28 2.60 -3.11 4.13
N ARG A 29 3.90 -3.34 4.36
CA ARG A 29 4.81 -2.32 4.92
C ARG A 29 5.03 -1.16 3.95
N ILE A 30 5.33 -1.45 2.69
CA ILE A 30 5.57 -0.43 1.66
C ILE A 30 4.32 0.43 1.45
N THR A 31 3.15 -0.20 1.34
CA THR A 31 1.87 0.53 1.18
C THR A 31 1.55 1.39 2.41
N GLY A 32 1.82 0.90 3.63
CA GLY A 32 1.67 1.70 4.85
C GLY A 32 2.57 2.93 4.86
N ILE A 33 3.84 2.78 4.49
CA ILE A 33 4.79 3.91 4.36
C ILE A 33 4.35 4.88 3.25
N GLY A 34 3.91 4.36 2.10
CA GLY A 34 3.41 5.19 0.99
C GLY A 34 2.18 6.01 1.38
N LEU A 35 1.23 5.41 2.09
CA LEU A 35 0.06 6.11 2.64
C LEU A 35 0.46 7.17 3.67
N TYR A 36 1.43 6.86 4.54
CA TYR A 36 1.91 7.81 5.54
C TYR A 36 2.59 9.02 4.89
N ILE A 37 3.53 8.81 3.97
CA ILE A 37 4.32 9.90 3.39
C ILE A 37 3.51 10.64 2.31
N VAL A 38 3.08 9.90 1.27
CA VAL A 38 2.43 10.48 0.09
C VAL A 38 0.95 10.71 0.35
N GLY A 39 0.28 9.75 1.00
CA GLY A 39 -1.16 9.84 1.28
C GLY A 39 -1.50 11.00 2.21
N ILE A 40 -0.85 11.11 3.37
CA ILE A 40 -1.07 12.23 4.30
C ILE A 40 -0.65 13.56 3.65
N GLY A 41 0.45 13.59 2.89
CA GLY A 41 0.87 14.80 2.16
C GLY A 41 -0.20 15.29 1.18
N MET A 42 -0.67 14.40 0.30
CA MET A 42 -1.73 14.72 -0.67
C MET A 42 -3.05 15.09 0.00
N PHE A 43 -3.44 14.37 1.05
CA PHE A 43 -4.68 14.65 1.76
C PHE A 43 -4.64 15.97 2.52
N THR A 44 -3.50 16.30 3.13
CA THR A 44 -3.29 17.60 3.80
C THR A 44 -3.31 18.74 2.78
N TRP A 45 -2.66 18.58 1.62
CA TRP A 45 -2.73 19.58 0.56
C TRP A 45 -4.17 19.78 0.06
N TYR A 46 -4.91 18.70 -0.15
CA TYR A 46 -6.33 18.77 -0.50
C TYR A 46 -7.14 19.59 0.53
N LEU A 47 -7.03 19.26 1.82
CA LEU A 47 -7.77 19.94 2.88
C LEU A 47 -7.40 21.42 2.99
N MET A 48 -6.11 21.74 2.89
CA MET A 48 -5.64 23.13 2.88
C MET A 48 -6.17 23.89 1.68
N ALA A 49 -6.09 23.31 0.48
CA ALA A 49 -6.59 23.93 -0.75
C ALA A 49 -8.10 24.17 -0.69
N ALA A 50 -8.86 23.23 -0.13
CA ALA A 50 -10.30 23.38 0.09
C ALA A 50 -10.64 24.49 1.10
N ALA A 51 -9.81 24.67 2.14
CA ALA A 51 -10.02 25.71 3.17
C ALA A 51 -9.59 27.12 2.75
N MET A 52 -8.57 27.24 1.88
CA MET A 52 -7.97 28.53 1.50
C MET A 52 -8.72 29.29 0.39
N GLY A 53 -9.76 28.68 -0.20
CA GLY A 53 -10.65 29.31 -1.16
C GLY A 53 -10.46 28.88 -2.62
N PRO A 54 -11.22 29.47 -3.55
CA PRO A 54 -11.41 28.93 -4.91
C PRO A 54 -10.12 28.79 -5.73
N ASN A 55 -9.21 29.76 -5.64
CA ASN A 55 -7.96 29.73 -6.42
C ASN A 55 -7.02 28.60 -5.97
N SER A 56 -6.89 28.40 -4.66
CA SER A 56 -6.09 27.31 -4.09
C SER A 56 -6.69 25.95 -4.44
N TYR A 57 -8.02 25.83 -4.33
CA TYR A 57 -8.73 24.62 -4.71
C TYR A 57 -8.59 24.29 -6.19
N ALA A 58 -8.74 25.28 -7.08
CA ALA A 58 -8.55 25.10 -8.53
C ALA A 58 -7.14 24.62 -8.88
N THR A 59 -6.12 25.10 -8.16
CA THR A 59 -4.74 24.63 -8.31
C THR A 59 -4.62 23.14 -7.98
N PHE A 60 -5.19 22.70 -6.85
CA PHE A 60 -5.19 21.29 -6.46
C PHE A 60 -5.94 20.43 -7.49
N VAL A 61 -7.13 20.85 -7.91
CA VAL A 61 -7.96 20.10 -8.88
C VAL A 61 -7.24 19.97 -10.23
N SER A 62 -6.58 21.03 -10.70
CA SER A 62 -5.77 20.99 -11.92
C SER A 62 -4.64 19.95 -11.83
N PHE A 63 -3.92 19.90 -10.70
CA PHE A 63 -2.90 18.89 -10.47
C PHE A 63 -3.50 17.47 -10.38
N ALA A 64 -4.53 17.29 -9.56
CA ALA A 64 -5.18 16.00 -9.31
C ALA A 64 -5.85 15.42 -10.56
N GLY A 65 -6.37 16.28 -11.45
CA GLY A 65 -6.93 15.91 -12.74
C GLY A 65 -5.88 15.64 -13.83
N GLY A 66 -4.66 16.16 -13.67
CA GLY A 66 -3.55 15.88 -14.57
C GLY A 66 -3.08 14.42 -14.50
N TRP A 67 -2.41 13.95 -15.55
CA TRP A 67 -1.97 12.55 -15.67
C TRP A 67 -1.13 12.08 -14.47
N LEU A 68 -0.26 12.95 -13.93
CA LEU A 68 0.59 12.64 -12.78
C LEU A 68 -0.24 12.55 -11.48
N GLY A 69 -1.18 13.49 -11.28
CA GLY A 69 -2.08 13.46 -10.14
C GLY A 69 -2.96 12.20 -10.15
N GLN A 70 -3.52 11.85 -11.31
CA GLN A 70 -4.28 10.62 -11.51
C GLN A 70 -3.44 9.37 -11.19
N LEU A 71 -2.19 9.29 -11.70
CA LEU A 71 -1.28 8.18 -11.40
C LEU A 71 -1.02 8.03 -9.89
N ILE A 72 -0.76 9.14 -9.21
CA ILE A 72 -0.53 9.17 -7.76
C ILE A 72 -1.80 8.72 -7.02
N LEU A 73 -2.97 9.25 -7.38
CA LEU A 73 -4.23 8.91 -6.73
C LEU A 73 -4.62 7.43 -6.95
N VAL A 74 -4.39 6.87 -8.14
CA VAL A 74 -4.56 5.44 -8.42
C VAL A 74 -3.62 4.61 -7.55
N GLY A 75 -2.34 5.00 -7.49
CA GLY A 75 -1.36 4.33 -6.63
C GLY A 75 -1.72 4.39 -5.14
N LEU A 76 -2.21 5.53 -4.65
CA LEU A 76 -2.63 5.74 -3.26
C LEU A 76 -3.88 4.93 -2.91
N THR A 77 -4.88 4.90 -3.79
CA THR A 77 -6.11 4.11 -3.58
C THR A 77 -5.82 2.61 -3.61
N TRP A 78 -4.98 2.13 -4.53
CA TRP A 78 -4.51 0.74 -4.49
C TRP A 78 -3.72 0.45 -3.21
N SER A 79 -2.82 1.35 -2.80
CA SER A 79 -2.07 1.21 -1.55
C SER A 79 -3.01 1.11 -0.35
N LEU A 80 -4.05 1.93 -0.29
CA LEU A 80 -5.07 1.89 0.76
C LEU A 80 -5.79 0.53 0.79
N PHE A 81 -6.33 0.09 -0.35
CA PHE A 81 -7.07 -1.17 -0.40
C PHE A 81 -6.19 -2.39 -0.16
N GLN A 82 -4.93 -2.37 -0.62
CA GLN A 82 -3.96 -3.44 -0.36
C GLN A 82 -3.53 -3.46 1.11
N HIS A 83 -3.22 -2.30 1.71
CA HIS A 83 -2.85 -2.19 3.11
C HIS A 83 -3.99 -2.66 4.02
N MET A 84 -5.24 -2.25 3.72
CA MET A 84 -6.43 -2.70 4.44
C MET A 84 -6.68 -4.20 4.27
N SER A 85 -6.64 -4.73 3.05
CA SER A 85 -6.88 -6.16 2.79
C SER A 85 -5.86 -7.06 3.49
N SER A 86 -4.58 -6.66 3.44
CA SER A 86 -3.51 -7.37 4.16
C SER A 86 -3.58 -7.16 5.67
N GLY A 87 -4.01 -6.00 6.15
CA GLY A 87 -4.28 -5.74 7.58
C GLY A 87 -5.39 -6.64 8.13
N ILE A 88 -6.50 -6.80 7.40
CA ILE A 88 -7.57 -7.74 7.75
C ILE A 88 -7.03 -9.17 7.83
N ARG A 89 -6.23 -9.59 6.84
CA ARG A 89 -5.54 -10.90 6.89
C ARG A 89 -4.67 -11.03 8.14
N HIS A 90 -3.93 -9.98 8.51
CA HIS A 90 -3.12 -9.98 9.73
C HIS A 90 -3.98 -10.10 11.00
N PHE A 91 -5.10 -9.40 11.11
CA PHE A 91 -6.02 -9.57 12.23
C PHE A 91 -6.58 -10.98 12.35
N PHE A 92 -6.91 -11.64 11.24
CA PHE A 92 -7.30 -13.06 11.29
C PHE A 92 -6.17 -13.95 11.82
N MET A 93 -4.92 -13.66 11.44
CA MET A 93 -3.76 -14.36 11.98
C MET A 93 -3.64 -14.11 13.47
N ASP A 94 -3.66 -12.86 13.92
CA ASP A 94 -3.48 -12.50 15.33
C ASP A 94 -4.48 -13.20 16.28
N VAL A 95 -5.68 -13.55 15.81
CA VAL A 95 -6.68 -14.32 16.57
C VAL A 95 -6.59 -15.84 16.41
N GLY A 96 -5.48 -16.37 15.89
CA GLY A 96 -5.28 -17.81 15.78
C GLY A 96 -5.58 -18.44 14.41
N LYS A 97 -6.03 -17.67 13.39
CA LYS A 97 -6.60 -18.23 12.15
C LYS A 97 -5.71 -18.04 10.92
N GLY A 98 -5.69 -19.05 10.03
CA GLY A 98 -5.06 -18.90 8.70
C GLY A 98 -3.54 -19.14 8.64
N TYR A 99 -2.93 -19.70 9.68
CA TYR A 99 -1.48 -20.00 9.73
C TYR A 99 -1.03 -21.18 8.87
N GLY A 100 -1.93 -22.11 8.53
CA GLY A 100 -1.58 -23.26 7.70
C GLY A 100 -1.01 -22.83 6.35
N ARG A 101 0.00 -23.54 5.84
CA ARG A 101 0.75 -23.15 4.63
C ARG A 101 -0.16 -22.80 3.44
N THR A 102 -1.13 -23.66 3.15
CA THR A 102 -2.11 -23.44 2.08
C THR A 102 -3.01 -22.23 2.35
N ALA A 103 -3.51 -22.09 3.58
CA ALA A 103 -4.37 -20.97 4.00
C ALA A 103 -3.62 -19.63 3.95
N SER A 104 -2.38 -19.58 4.44
CA SER A 104 -1.53 -18.38 4.41
C SER A 104 -1.21 -17.96 2.96
N SER A 105 -0.95 -18.93 2.08
CA SER A 105 -0.70 -18.67 0.65
C SER A 105 -1.94 -18.13 -0.06
N ARG A 106 -3.09 -18.79 0.13
CA ARG A 106 -4.36 -18.38 -0.50
C ARG A 106 -4.84 -17.03 0.01
N SER A 107 -4.82 -16.81 1.31
CA SER A 107 -5.20 -15.52 1.90
C SER A 107 -4.27 -14.40 1.42
N ALA A 108 -2.95 -14.64 1.33
CA ALA A 108 -2.02 -13.63 0.80
C ALA A 108 -2.33 -13.28 -0.66
N ALA A 109 -2.55 -14.27 -1.52
CA ALA A 109 -2.95 -14.04 -2.91
C ALA A 109 -4.30 -13.30 -3.02
N ALA A 110 -5.26 -13.66 -2.18
CA ALA A 110 -6.57 -13.00 -2.13
C ALA A 110 -6.46 -11.51 -1.80
N THR A 111 -5.50 -11.08 -0.94
CA THR A 111 -5.31 -9.64 -0.65
C THR A 111 -5.04 -8.83 -1.91
N PHE A 112 -4.19 -9.34 -2.81
CA PHE A 112 -3.84 -8.67 -4.07
C PHE A 112 -5.01 -8.67 -5.06
N ILE A 113 -5.71 -9.80 -5.20
CA ILE A 113 -6.86 -9.90 -6.11
C ILE A 113 -7.97 -8.93 -5.66
N CYS A 114 -8.33 -8.95 -4.37
CA CYS A 114 -9.35 -8.08 -3.83
C CYS A 114 -8.96 -6.61 -3.93
N SER A 115 -7.73 -6.23 -3.58
CA SER A 115 -7.29 -4.83 -3.64
C SER A 115 -7.27 -4.29 -5.07
N LEU A 116 -6.77 -5.07 -6.03
CA LEU A 116 -6.80 -4.70 -7.44
C LEU A 116 -8.22 -4.59 -7.98
N ALA A 117 -9.10 -5.55 -7.66
CA ALA A 117 -10.48 -5.52 -8.10
C ALA A 117 -11.24 -4.29 -7.55
N ILE A 118 -11.10 -4.00 -6.25
CA ILE A 118 -11.74 -2.84 -5.62
C ILE A 118 -11.18 -1.54 -6.22
N THR A 119 -9.87 -1.46 -6.44
CA THR A 119 -9.23 -0.30 -7.11
C THR A 119 -9.82 -0.10 -8.50
N ALA A 120 -9.91 -1.15 -9.31
CA ALA A 120 -10.43 -1.07 -10.66
C ALA A 120 -11.89 -0.58 -10.66
N VAL A 121 -12.75 -1.17 -9.82
CA VAL A 121 -14.16 -0.75 -9.69
C VAL A 121 -14.28 0.71 -9.26
N PHE A 122 -13.47 1.13 -8.28
CA PHE A 122 -13.48 2.51 -7.78
C PHE A 122 -13.11 3.52 -8.87
N TRP A 123 -12.07 3.25 -9.65
CA TRP A 123 -11.63 4.14 -10.72
C TRP A 123 -12.52 4.09 -11.96
N SER A 124 -13.04 2.93 -12.33
CA SER A 124 -14.05 2.82 -13.38
C SER A 124 -15.27 3.68 -13.06
N TYR A 125 -15.74 3.65 -11.81
CA TYR A 125 -16.83 4.52 -11.38
C TYR A 125 -16.49 6.01 -11.48
N ILE A 126 -15.28 6.41 -11.06
CA ILE A 126 -14.82 7.80 -11.14
C ILE A 126 -14.76 8.30 -12.59
N TRP A 127 -14.23 7.50 -13.53
CA TRP A 127 -14.08 7.94 -14.92
C TRP A 127 -15.37 7.94 -15.74
N ILE A 128 -16.40 7.22 -15.28
CA ILE A 128 -17.72 7.18 -15.94
C ILE A 128 -18.63 8.34 -15.46
N ARG A 129 -18.33 8.90 -14.28
CA ARG A 129 -19.05 10.02 -13.67
C ARG A 129 -18.54 11.36 -14.19
#